data_AF-A0A914WPY8-F1
#
_entry.id   AF-A0A914WPY8-F1
#
_cell.length_a   1.000
_cell.length_b   1.000
_cell.length_c   1.000
_cell.angle_alpha   90.00
_cell.angle_beta   90.00
_cell.angle_gamma   90.00
#
_symmetry.space_group_name_H-M   'P 1'
#
loop_
_entity.id
_entity.type
_entity.pdbx_description
1 polymer ?
#
loop_
_entity_poly.entity_id
_entity_poly.type
_entity_poly.pdbx_seq_one_letter_code
_entity_poly.pdbx_strand_id
1 'polypeptide(L)'
;MALNAAKPSRAQKLAHVGRIFWNYYEPQNKLAKLAKYVKAEMMPPSPAELPEIQRRLGNIVKGFETAKWKQMPVKEAWLNTLVVMEVCFWFWFGEMIGRRHFIGYVVPADYCLEDDKPSKKK
;
A
#
# COMPACT_ATOMS: atom_id res chain seq x y z
N MET A 1 -18.69 -43.28 -29.95
CA MET A 1 -19.89 -43.22 -29.08
C MET A 1 -19.95 -41.82 -28.45
N ALA A 2 -20.48 -40.84 -29.18
CA ALA A 2 -20.50 -39.45 -28.75
C ALA A 2 -21.73 -39.23 -27.85
N LEU A 3 -21.51 -39.01 -26.56
CA LEU A 3 -22.55 -38.63 -25.62
C LEU A 3 -23.03 -37.22 -25.97
N ASN A 4 -24.26 -37.14 -26.49
CA ASN A 4 -24.98 -35.89 -26.73
C ASN A 4 -25.02 -35.07 -25.45
N ALA A 5 -24.37 -33.90 -25.46
CA ALA A 5 -24.48 -32.93 -24.36
C ALA A 5 -25.92 -32.43 -24.29
N ALA A 6 -26.70 -32.97 -23.35
CA ALA A 6 -28.08 -32.58 -23.12
C ALA A 6 -28.16 -31.06 -22.84
N LYS A 7 -29.06 -30.36 -23.54
CA LYS A 7 -29.26 -28.92 -23.37
C LYS A 7 -29.62 -28.62 -21.90
N PRO A 8 -28.96 -27.67 -21.23
CA PRO A 8 -29.16 -27.46 -19.81
C PRO A 8 -30.58 -26.95 -19.53
N SER A 9 -31.22 -27.58 -18.54
CA SER A 9 -32.56 -27.23 -18.06
C SER A 9 -32.62 -25.77 -17.60
N ARG A 10 -33.80 -25.13 -17.70
CA ARG A 10 -34.03 -23.75 -17.22
C ARG A 10 -33.61 -23.59 -15.75
N ALA A 11 -33.80 -24.62 -14.92
CA ALA A 11 -33.36 -24.62 -13.53
C ALA A 11 -31.82 -24.63 -13.39
N GLN A 12 -31.12 -25.34 -14.27
CA GLN A 12 -29.64 -25.35 -14.28
C GLN A 12 -29.08 -24.00 -14.72
N LYS A 13 -29.75 -23.32 -15.66
CA LYS A 13 -29.39 -21.95 -16.04
C LYS A 13 -29.61 -20.96 -14.89
N LEU A 14 -30.74 -21.08 -14.18
CA LEU A 14 -31.01 -20.26 -12.99
C LEU A 14 -29.99 -20.51 -11.87
N ALA A 15 -29.68 -21.77 -11.59
CA ALA A 15 -28.69 -22.15 -10.60
C ALA A 15 -27.28 -21.67 -10.98
N HIS A 16 -26.93 -21.68 -12.28
CA HIS A 16 -25.66 -21.15 -12.77
C HIS A 16 -25.60 -19.62 -12.64
N VAL A 17 -26.67 -18.91 -12.98
CA VAL A 17 -26.76 -17.45 -12.80
C VAL A 17 -26.74 -17.07 -11.32
N GLY A 18 -27.45 -17.80 -10.46
CA GLY A 18 -27.41 -17.62 -9.01
C GLY A 18 -26.04 -17.87 -8.41
N ARG A 19 -25.30 -18.87 -8.91
CA ARG A 19 -23.91 -19.13 -8.52
C ARG A 19 -22.95 -18.03 -8.97
N ILE A 20 -23.11 -17.52 -10.20
CA ILE A 20 -22.34 -16.38 -10.70
C ILE A 20 -22.61 -15.14 -9.85
N PHE A 21 -23.88 -14.89 -9.53
CA PHE A 21 -24.29 -13.77 -8.69
C PHE A 21 -23.71 -13.88 -7.27
N TRP A 22 -23.77 -15.07 -6.65
CA TRP A 22 -23.18 -15.33 -5.34
C TRP A 22 -21.66 -15.09 -5.34
N ASN A 23 -20.95 -15.63 -6.33
CA ASN A 23 -19.52 -15.40 -6.48
C ASN A 23 -19.18 -13.92 -6.76
N TYR A 24 -20.06 -13.17 -7.43
CA TYR A 24 -19.83 -11.73 -7.64
C TYR A 24 -19.94 -10.92 -6.34
N TYR A 25 -20.84 -11.29 -5.43
CA TYR A 25 -21.07 -10.58 -4.18
C TYR A 25 -20.15 -11.00 -3.03
N GLU A 26 -19.49 -12.16 -3.14
CA GLU A 26 -18.62 -12.68 -2.09
C GLU A 26 -17.38 -11.76 -1.87
N PRO A 27 -17.19 -11.19 -0.66
CA PRO A 27 -16.12 -10.23 -0.37
C PRO A 27 -14.71 -10.79 -0.57
N GLN A 28 -14.57 -12.12 -0.52
CA GLN A 28 -13.31 -12.84 -0.71
C GLN A 28 -12.68 -12.55 -2.09
N ASN A 29 -13.48 -12.30 -3.12
CA ASN A 29 -12.97 -11.98 -4.45
C ASN A 29 -12.35 -10.59 -4.55
N LYS A 30 -12.74 -9.64 -3.69
CA LYS A 30 -12.12 -8.31 -3.62
C LYS A 30 -10.82 -8.36 -2.84
N LEU A 31 -10.82 -9.06 -1.70
CA LEU A 31 -9.62 -9.25 -0.89
C LEU A 31 -8.55 -10.06 -1.64
N ALA A 32 -8.92 -11.09 -2.39
CA ALA A 32 -7.98 -11.85 -3.21
C ALA A 32 -7.34 -11.01 -4.32
N LYS A 33 -8.11 -10.10 -4.94
CA LYS A 33 -7.58 -9.13 -5.92
C LYS A 33 -6.63 -8.14 -5.25
N LEU A 34 -7.02 -7.58 -4.10
CA LEU A 34 -6.15 -6.68 -3.32
C LEU A 34 -4.86 -7.39 -2.92
N ALA A 35 -4.95 -8.60 -2.36
CA ALA A 35 -3.79 -9.40 -2.00
C ALA A 35 -2.87 -9.68 -3.20
N LYS A 36 -3.42 -9.90 -4.40
CA LYS A 36 -2.63 -10.08 -5.62
C LYS A 36 -1.83 -8.81 -5.99
N TYR A 37 -2.45 -7.64 -5.96
CA TYR A 37 -1.78 -6.37 -6.29
C TYR A 37 -0.82 -5.92 -5.19
N VAL A 38 -1.23 -6.02 -3.92
CA VAL A 38 -0.37 -5.80 -2.75
C VAL A 38 0.86 -6.69 -2.82
N LYS A 39 0.69 -7.97 -3.21
CA LYS A 39 1.82 -8.88 -3.38
C LYS A 39 2.76 -8.41 -4.50
N ALA A 40 2.22 -7.96 -5.64
CA ALA A 40 3.04 -7.54 -6.77
C ALA A 40 3.76 -6.20 -6.53
N GLU A 41 3.17 -5.27 -5.78
CA GLU A 41 3.64 -3.88 -5.69
C GLU A 41 4.23 -3.51 -4.32
N MET A 42 3.79 -4.16 -3.24
CA MET A 42 4.18 -3.82 -1.86
C MET A 42 5.14 -4.84 -1.24
N MET A 43 5.48 -5.92 -1.95
CA MET A 43 6.51 -6.84 -1.47
C MET A 43 7.90 -6.20 -1.63
N PRO A 44 8.80 -6.39 -0.65
CA PRO A 44 10.17 -5.93 -0.80
C PRO A 44 10.79 -6.56 -2.05
N PRO A 45 11.58 -5.79 -2.81
CA PRO A 45 12.18 -6.24 -4.06
C PRO A 45 13.07 -7.46 -3.82
N SER A 46 13.23 -8.28 -4.85
CA SER A 46 14.14 -9.41 -4.78
C SER A 46 15.59 -8.89 -4.66
N PRO A 47 16.48 -9.55 -3.89
CA PRO A 47 17.88 -9.14 -3.78
C PRO A 47 18.60 -9.02 -5.14
N ALA A 48 18.13 -9.73 -6.16
CA ALA A 48 18.65 -9.64 -7.53
C ALA A 48 18.39 -8.29 -8.23
N GLU A 49 17.41 -7.52 -7.77
CA GLU A 49 17.00 -6.23 -8.36
C GLU A 49 17.76 -5.02 -7.74
N LEU A 50 18.42 -5.24 -6.60
CA LEU A 50 19.25 -4.24 -5.91
C LEU A 50 20.31 -3.55 -6.80
N PRO A 51 21.12 -4.27 -7.63
CA PRO A 51 22.10 -3.61 -8.49
C PRO A 51 21.44 -2.69 -9.54
N GLU A 52 20.24 -3.04 -10.00
CA GLU A 52 19.49 -2.18 -10.93
C GLU A 52 19.00 -0.90 -10.23
N ILE A 53 18.51 -1.01 -9.01
CA ILE A 53 18.09 0.13 -8.18
C ILE A 53 19.28 1.09 -7.95
N GLN A 54 20.45 0.57 -7.58
CA GLN A 54 21.66 1.37 -7.40
C GLN A 54 22.05 2.12 -8.67
N ARG A 55 21.99 1.45 -9.82
CA ARG A 55 22.26 2.10 -11.12
C ARG A 55 21.26 3.22 -11.42
N ARG A 56 19.97 2.99 -11.15
CA ARG A 56 18.91 4.00 -11.34
C ARG A 56 19.13 5.22 -10.45
N LEU A 57 19.49 5.02 -9.18
CA LEU A 57 19.85 6.10 -8.26
C LEU A 57 21.06 6.90 -8.77
N GLY A 58 22.10 6.22 -9.25
CA GLY A 58 23.26 6.90 -9.85
C GLY A 58 22.91 7.77 -11.06
N ASN A 59 21.96 7.34 -11.89
CA ASN A 59 21.47 8.15 -13.02
C ASN A 59 20.68 9.38 -12.57
N ILE A 60 19.95 9.30 -11.46
CA ILE A 60 19.25 10.45 -10.86
C ILE A 60 20.27 11.50 -10.41
N VAL A 61 21.31 11.09 -9.68
CA VAL A 61 22.39 11.99 -9.20
C VAL A 61 23.07 12.70 -10.38
N LYS A 62 23.46 11.95 -11.41
CA LYS A 62 24.02 12.53 -12.65
C LYS A 62 23.04 13.46 -13.36
N GLY A 63 21.74 13.16 -13.32
CA GLY A 63 20.67 14.02 -13.84
C GLY A 63 20.54 15.35 -13.11
N PHE A 64 20.84 15.37 -11.81
CA PHE A 64 20.92 16.60 -11.02
C PHE A 64 22.16 17.43 -11.38
N GLU A 65 23.34 16.80 -11.47
CA GLU A 65 24.59 17.46 -11.87
C GLU A 65 24.51 18.08 -13.27
N THR A 66 23.88 17.38 -14.22
CA THR A 66 23.69 17.84 -15.60
C THR A 66 22.54 18.84 -15.78
N ALA A 67 21.91 19.29 -14.70
CA ALA A 67 20.76 20.21 -14.70
C ALA A 67 19.56 19.76 -15.56
N LYS A 68 19.44 18.45 -15.85
CA LYS A 68 18.38 17.87 -16.68
C LYS A 68 16.99 18.06 -16.08
N TRP A 69 16.90 18.25 -14.77
CA TRP A 69 15.66 18.55 -14.05
C TRP A 69 14.98 19.85 -14.51
N LYS A 70 15.73 20.81 -15.05
CA LYS A 70 15.18 22.10 -15.52
C LYS A 70 14.37 21.98 -16.82
N GLN A 71 14.58 20.91 -17.58
CA GLN A 71 13.90 20.66 -18.86
C GLN A 71 12.71 19.71 -18.72
N MET A 72 12.41 19.25 -17.50
CA MET A 72 11.33 18.29 -17.25
C MET A 72 9.95 18.97 -17.35
N PRO A 73 8.97 18.38 -18.05
CA PRO A 73 7.62 18.94 -18.10
C PRO A 73 6.94 18.85 -16.73
N VAL A 74 6.08 19.83 -16.42
CA VAL A 74 5.42 19.97 -15.11
C VAL A 74 4.65 18.70 -14.71
N LYS A 75 4.03 18.01 -15.68
CA LYS A 75 3.32 16.74 -15.44
C LYS A 75 4.22 15.65 -14.83
N GLU A 76 5.47 15.56 -15.29
CA GLU A 76 6.43 14.56 -14.83
C GLU A 76 7.03 14.98 -13.48
N ALA A 77 7.32 16.27 -13.31
CA ALA A 77 7.78 16.80 -12.03
C ALA A 77 6.73 16.59 -10.92
N TRP A 78 5.44 16.78 -11.24
CA TRP A 78 4.34 16.53 -10.30
C TRP A 78 4.23 15.06 -9.92
N LEU A 79 4.27 14.15 -10.92
CA LEU A 79 4.25 12.71 -10.66
C LEU A 79 5.42 12.26 -9.77
N ASN A 80 6.63 12.72 -10.07
CA ASN A 80 7.81 12.41 -9.28
C ASN A 80 7.68 12.93 -7.84
N THR A 81 7.07 14.10 -7.65
CA THR A 81 6.83 14.67 -6.32
C THR A 81 5.84 13.83 -5.52
N LEU A 82 4.77 13.34 -6.14
CA LEU A 82 3.79 12.46 -5.49
C LEU A 82 4.42 11.14 -5.04
N VAL A 83 5.27 10.55 -5.87
CA VAL A 83 6.00 9.32 -5.51
C VAL A 83 6.98 9.58 -4.35
N VAL A 84 7.67 10.71 -4.33
CA VAL A 84 8.54 11.08 -3.21
C VAL A 84 7.72 11.25 -1.92
N MET A 85 6.55 11.89 -1.99
CA MET A 85 5.67 12.03 -0.82
C MET A 85 5.18 10.67 -0.31
N GLU A 86 4.83 9.74 -1.20
CA GLU A 86 4.44 8.39 -0.82
C GLU A 86 5.55 7.68 -0.02
N VAL A 87 6.80 7.76 -0.48
CA VAL A 87 7.95 7.19 0.24
C VAL A 87 8.14 7.85 1.61
N CYS A 88 7.94 9.18 1.72
CA CYS A 88 7.97 9.87 3.02
C CYS A 88 6.88 9.35 3.97
N PHE A 89 5.66 9.11 3.48
CA PHE A 89 4.58 8.56 4.30
C PHE A 89 4.88 7.12 4.75
N TRP A 90 5.59 6.32 3.96
CA TRP A 90 6.07 5.01 4.41
C TRP A 90 6.98 5.09 5.64
N PHE A 91 7.89 6.08 5.68
CA PHE A 91 8.71 6.32 6.87
C PHE A 91 7.88 6.78 8.07
N TRP A 92 6.90 7.66 7.85
CA TRP A 92 6.01 8.15 8.90
C TRP A 92 5.17 7.01 9.52
N PHE A 93 4.59 6.14 8.69
CA PHE A 93 3.89 4.94 9.16
C PHE A 93 4.84 3.98 9.89
N GLY A 94 6.09 3.86 9.43
CA GLY A 94 7.13 3.11 10.14
C GLY A 94 7.41 3.65 11.54
N GLU A 95 7.51 4.97 11.70
CA GLU A 95 7.68 5.63 12.99
C GLU A 95 6.46 5.41 13.90
N MET A 96 5.24 5.50 13.36
CA MET A 96 4.01 5.19 14.09
C MET A 96 4.00 3.75 14.64
N ILE A 97 4.39 2.77 13.83
CA ILE A 97 4.52 1.37 14.26
C ILE A 97 5.64 1.22 15.30
N GLY A 98 6.78 1.88 15.10
CA GLY A 98 7.92 1.85 16.02
C GLY A 98 7.59 2.40 17.41
N ARG A 99 6.81 3.49 17.47
CA ARG A 99 6.34 4.09 18.74
C ARG A 99 5.11 3.40 19.33
N ARG A 100 4.41 2.57 18.54
CA ARG A 100 3.14 1.92 18.89
C ARG A 100 2.04 2.91 19.32
N HIS A 101 2.14 4.18 18.93
CA HIS A 101 1.19 5.25 19.26
C HIS A 101 0.92 6.10 18.04
N PHE A 102 -0.36 6.43 17.81
CA PHE A 102 -0.80 7.25 16.70
C PHE A 102 -0.60 8.75 16.93
N ILE A 103 -0.59 9.19 18.20
CA ILE A 103 -0.46 10.59 18.60
C ILE A 103 0.45 10.68 19.83
N GLY A 104 1.51 11.48 19.72
CA GLY A 104 2.43 11.75 20.83
C GLY A 104 3.32 10.56 21.25
N TYR A 105 4.32 10.86 22.07
CA TYR A 105 5.05 9.84 22.82
C TYR A 105 4.32 9.60 24.15
N VAL A 106 4.31 8.35 24.63
CA VAL A 106 3.93 8.08 26.02
C VAL A 106 5.01 8.65 26.91
N VAL A 107 4.74 9.82 27.46
CA VAL A 107 5.59 10.44 28.46
C VAL A 107 5.14 9.90 29.82
N PRO A 108 6.03 9.28 30.62
CA PRO A 108 5.73 8.93 32.00
C PRO A 108 5.29 10.19 32.76
N ALA A 109 4.30 10.07 33.64
CA ALA A 109 3.75 11.19 34.40
C ALA A 109 4.79 11.98 35.22
N ASP A 110 5.97 11.38 35.45
CA ASP A 110 7.10 12.01 36.15
C ASP A 110 7.75 13.16 35.37
N TYR A 111 7.52 13.27 34.06
CA TYR A 111 8.01 14.38 33.22
C TYR A 111 6.93 15.43 32.91
N CYS A 112 5.69 15.22 33.36
CA CYS A 112 4.68 16.26 33.35
C CYS A 112 5.09 17.33 34.38
N LEU A 113 5.06 18.60 33.97
CA LEU A 113 5.36 19.74 34.84
C LEU A 113 4.58 19.61 36.16
N GLU A 114 5.23 19.95 37.27
CA GLU A 114 4.72 19.85 38.65
C GLU A 114 3.30 20.42 38.85
N ASP A 115 2.86 21.29 37.94
CA ASP A 115 1.60 22.03 37.98
C ASP A 115 0.33 21.22 37.62
N ASP A 116 0.46 20.01 37.06
CA ASP A 116 -0.70 19.18 36.64
C ASP A 116 -0.95 17.94 37.53
N LYS A 117 -0.30 17.86 38.71
CA LYS A 117 -0.58 16.76 39.67
C LYS A 117 -1.98 16.97 40.29
N PRO A 118 -2.96 16.06 40.09
CA PRO A 118 -4.25 16.18 40.78
C PRO A 118 -3.98 16.12 42.29
N SER A 119 -4.49 17.13 43.02
CA SER A 119 -4.29 17.24 44.47
C SER A 119 -4.62 15.91 45.13
N LYS A 120 -3.66 15.31 45.85
CA LYS A 120 -3.93 14.13 46.69
C LYS A 120 -5.10 14.44 47.61
N LYS A 121 -6.27 13.85 47.37
CA LYS A 121 -7.36 13.84 48.35
C LYS A 121 -6.88 13.02 49.55
N LYS A 122 -6.79 13.70 50.69
CA LYS A 122 -6.64 13.09 52.02
C LYS A 122 -7.90 12.31 52.39
#